data_AF-A0A2D5XCE3-F1
#
_entry.id   AF-A0A2D5XCE3-F1
#
_cell.length_a   1.000
_cell.length_b   1.000
_cell.length_c   1.000
_cell.angle_alpha   90.00
_cell.angle_beta   90.00
_cell.angle_gamma   90.00
#
_symmetry.space_group_name_H-M   'P 1'
#
loop_
_entity.id
_entity.type
_entity.pdbx_description
1 polymer ?
#
loop_
_entity_poly.entity_id
_entity_poly.type
_entity_poly.pdbx_seq_one_letter_code
_entity_poly.pdbx_strand_id
1 'polypeptide(L)'
;MATFLDAASVEGLSIVFVFLFVFLFIYAILLYTRILGQNQLINSLIAVVAGFFVILSDLATLVVKQVSPLFAVVLVFVAIISVASRSIGVTAGTDALPAVKWLVLVVMVIALVVGTLSVVRENIEVPETGEDFSKSSTVLFHPNFLGIVLITLVAVFTVGLLAAKQM
;
A
#
# COMPACT_ATOMS: atom_id res chain seq x y z
N MET A 1 -4.89 -23.64 25.77
CA MET A 1 -4.20 -22.60 26.56
C MET A 1 -2.77 -22.47 26.05
N ALA A 2 -2.58 -21.51 25.15
CA ALA A 2 -1.30 -20.99 24.67
C ALA A 2 -1.63 -19.59 24.08
N THR A 3 -2.27 -18.75 24.89
CA THR A 3 -3.02 -17.58 24.41
C THR A 3 -2.15 -16.33 24.27
N PHE A 4 -0.95 -16.31 24.86
CA PHE A 4 -0.09 -15.12 24.88
C PHE A 4 0.91 -15.04 23.71
N LEU A 5 1.34 -16.18 23.15
CA LEU A 5 2.13 -16.20 21.91
C LEU A 5 1.26 -16.19 20.65
N ASP A 6 -0.01 -16.63 20.73
CA ASP A 6 -0.91 -16.61 19.58
C ASP A 6 -1.49 -15.21 19.34
N ALA A 7 -1.94 -14.51 20.39
CA ALA A 7 -2.54 -13.18 20.24
C ALA A 7 -1.50 -12.08 19.93
N ALA A 8 -0.39 -12.03 20.68
CA ALA A 8 0.61 -10.96 20.52
C ALA A 8 1.45 -11.11 19.24
N SER A 9 1.72 -12.35 18.80
CA SER A 9 2.50 -12.57 17.57
C SER A 9 1.67 -12.40 16.30
N VAL A 10 0.36 -12.68 16.33
CA VAL A 10 -0.51 -12.48 15.16
C VAL A 10 -0.76 -10.99 14.90
N GLU A 11 -0.94 -10.19 15.96
CA GLU A 11 -1.21 -8.76 15.80
C GLU A 11 0.03 -7.98 15.32
N GLY A 12 1.22 -8.31 15.87
CA GLY A 12 2.50 -7.77 15.40
C GLY A 12 2.88 -8.24 13.99
N LEU A 13 2.50 -9.46 13.59
CA LEU A 13 2.69 -9.92 12.21
C LEU A 13 1.77 -9.16 11.26
N SER A 14 0.55 -8.84 11.68
CA SER A 14 -0.44 -8.12 10.88
C SER A 14 0.07 -6.73 10.47
N ILE A 15 0.68 -5.98 11.39
CA ILE A 15 1.20 -4.64 11.09
C ILE A 15 2.42 -4.68 10.15
N VAL A 16 3.31 -5.65 10.33
CA VAL A 16 4.46 -5.88 9.44
C VAL A 16 3.98 -6.31 8.04
N PHE A 17 2.92 -7.11 7.97
CA PHE A 17 2.35 -7.54 6.70
C PHE A 17 1.68 -6.38 5.95
N VAL A 18 0.93 -5.53 6.63
CA VAL A 18 0.36 -4.30 6.06
C VAL A 18 1.48 -3.40 5.53
N PHE A 19 2.55 -3.22 6.29
CA PHE A 19 3.72 -2.45 5.84
C PHE A 19 4.31 -3.02 4.55
N LEU A 20 4.64 -4.31 4.53
CA LEU A 20 5.24 -4.97 3.38
C LEU A 20 4.33 -4.91 2.16
N PHE A 21 3.03 -5.11 2.36
CA PHE A 21 2.04 -5.04 1.30
C PHE A 21 2.00 -3.65 0.66
N VAL A 22 1.87 -2.60 1.48
CA VAL A 22 1.81 -1.21 1.00
C VAL A 22 3.13 -0.83 0.34
N PHE A 23 4.26 -1.17 0.97
CA PHE A 23 5.60 -0.95 0.41
C PHE A 23 5.72 -1.57 -0.99
N LEU A 24 5.41 -2.86 -1.14
CA LEU A 24 5.51 -3.55 -2.43
C LEU A 24 4.55 -2.97 -3.46
N PHE A 25 3.32 -2.64 -3.05
CA PHE A 25 2.29 -2.12 -3.94
C PHE A 25 2.67 -0.73 -4.48
N ILE A 26 3.06 0.19 -3.59
CA ILE A 26 3.48 1.54 -3.98
C ILE A 26 4.75 1.46 -4.82
N TYR A 27 5.73 0.64 -4.41
CA TYR A 27 6.95 0.43 -5.18
C TYR A 27 6.66 -0.09 -6.60
N ALA A 28 5.74 -1.07 -6.73
CA ALA A 28 5.33 -1.60 -8.03
C ALA A 28 4.67 -0.53 -8.92
N ILE A 29 3.79 0.31 -8.33
CA ILE A 29 3.18 1.43 -9.06
C ILE A 29 4.23 2.43 -9.52
N LEU A 30 5.17 2.82 -8.66
CA LEU A 30 6.25 3.76 -9.02
C LEU A 30 7.14 3.19 -10.13
N LEU A 31 7.44 1.89 -10.09
CA LEU A 31 8.26 1.22 -11.09
C LEU A 31 7.54 1.09 -12.44
N TYR A 32 6.24 0.85 -12.44
CA TYR A 32 5.42 0.78 -13.65
C TYR A 32 5.19 2.16 -14.28
N THR A 33 4.88 3.17 -13.46
CA THR A 33 4.57 4.53 -13.94
C THR A 33 5.82 5.34 -14.26
N ARG A 34 6.99 4.97 -13.70
CA ARG A 34 8.30 5.63 -13.92
C ARG A 34 8.28 7.15 -13.69
N ILE A 35 7.38 7.65 -12.85
CA ILE A 35 7.15 9.09 -12.62
C ILE A 35 8.41 9.80 -12.12
N LEU A 36 9.27 9.09 -11.38
CA LEU A 36 10.47 9.64 -10.73
C LEU A 36 11.78 9.22 -11.42
N GLY A 37 11.68 8.71 -12.65
CA GLY A 37 12.81 8.19 -13.42
C GLY A 37 13.11 6.72 -13.17
N GLN A 38 14.18 6.21 -13.78
CA GLN A 38 14.57 4.80 -13.74
C GLN A 38 15.37 4.42 -12.49
N ASN A 39 15.41 5.31 -11.48
CA ASN A 39 16.26 5.13 -10.32
C ASN A 39 15.57 4.26 -9.26
N GLN A 40 15.96 2.98 -9.23
CA GLN A 40 15.34 1.95 -8.40
C GLN A 40 15.37 2.30 -6.89
N LEU A 41 16.46 2.91 -6.42
CA LEU A 41 16.66 3.27 -5.02
C LEU A 41 15.64 4.33 -4.56
N ILE A 42 15.42 5.37 -5.37
CA ILE A 42 14.47 6.45 -5.05
C ILE A 42 13.05 5.88 -4.93
N ASN A 43 12.65 5.03 -5.88
CA ASN A 43 11.33 4.40 -5.86
C ASN A 43 11.14 3.54 -4.61
N SER A 44 12.17 2.81 -4.18
CA SER A 44 12.11 1.99 -2.97
C SER A 44 12.00 2.85 -1.70
N LEU A 45 12.74 3.96 -1.62
CA LEU A 45 12.69 4.82 -0.44
C LEU A 45 11.32 5.49 -0.28
N ILE A 46 10.76 6.00 -1.37
CA ILE A 46 9.43 6.63 -1.33
C ILE A 46 8.36 5.62 -0.95
N ALA A 47 8.46 4.39 -1.44
CA ALA A 47 7.57 3.32 -1.04
C ALA A 47 7.70 2.96 0.46
N VAL A 48 8.92 2.97 1.01
CA VAL A 48 9.15 2.75 2.45
C VAL A 48 8.49 3.86 3.28
N VAL A 49 8.72 5.12 2.90
CA VAL A 49 8.14 6.29 3.57
C VAL A 49 6.60 6.21 3.52
N ALA A 50 6.03 5.92 2.35
CA ALA A 50 4.59 5.77 2.20
C ALA A 50 4.03 4.58 3.01
N GLY A 51 4.78 3.47 3.10
CA GLY A 51 4.45 2.35 3.97
C GLY A 51 4.34 2.78 5.44
N PHE A 52 5.31 3.56 5.95
CA PHE A 52 5.23 4.11 7.31
C PHE A 52 4.01 5.02 7.50
N PHE A 53 3.70 5.89 6.53
CA PHE A 53 2.51 6.74 6.60
C PHE A 53 1.20 5.93 6.70
N VAL A 54 1.10 4.80 5.99
CA VAL A 54 -0.09 3.95 6.04
C VAL A 54 -0.21 3.23 7.38
N ILE A 55 0.89 2.74 7.96
CA ILE A 55 0.85 2.13 9.29
C ILE A 55 0.41 3.12 10.37
N LEU A 56 0.88 4.37 10.27
CA LEU A 56 0.52 5.42 11.24
C LEU A 56 -0.96 5.80 11.21
N SER A 57 -1.70 5.39 10.16
CA SER A 57 -3.14 5.59 10.06
C SER A 57 -3.88 4.28 10.34
N ASP A 58 -4.62 4.23 11.45
CA ASP A 58 -5.41 3.05 11.82
C ASP A 58 -6.46 2.71 10.75
N LEU A 59 -7.11 3.71 10.17
CA LEU A 59 -8.10 3.54 9.10
C LEU A 59 -7.45 2.97 7.83
N ALA A 60 -6.32 3.54 7.40
CA ALA A 60 -5.62 3.03 6.21
C ALA A 60 -5.12 1.60 6.43
N THR A 61 -4.63 1.30 7.64
CA THR A 61 -4.23 -0.04 8.04
C THR A 61 -5.39 -1.03 7.99
N LEU A 62 -6.58 -0.65 8.47
CA LEU A 62 -7.80 -1.48 8.38
C LEU A 62 -8.20 -1.74 6.92
N VAL A 63 -8.18 -0.73 6.06
CA VAL A 63 -8.46 -0.89 4.62
C VAL A 63 -7.50 -1.90 4.00
N VAL A 64 -6.20 -1.78 4.27
CA VAL A 64 -5.20 -2.71 3.74
C VAL A 64 -5.42 -4.12 4.29
N LYS A 65 -5.70 -4.28 5.59
CA LYS A 65 -6.01 -5.60 6.19
C LYS A 65 -7.22 -6.25 5.53
N GLN A 66 -8.23 -5.48 5.12
CA GLN A 66 -9.40 -5.99 4.45
C GLN A 66 -9.11 -6.39 2.99
N VAL A 67 -8.30 -5.61 2.27
CA VAL A 67 -7.99 -5.85 0.85
C VAL A 67 -6.94 -6.95 0.66
N SER A 68 -6.02 -7.09 1.62
CA SER A 68 -4.85 -7.96 1.49
C SER A 68 -5.17 -9.46 1.27
N PRO A 69 -6.11 -10.08 2.01
CA PRO A 69 -6.48 -11.48 1.79
C PRO A 69 -6.97 -11.74 0.37
N LEU A 70 -7.79 -10.84 -0.18
CA LEU A 70 -8.30 -11.00 -1.53
C LEU A 70 -7.19 -10.82 -2.57
N PHE A 71 -6.29 -9.86 -2.37
CA PHE A 71 -5.14 -9.70 -3.23
C PHE A 71 -4.27 -10.97 -3.26
N ALA A 72 -4.06 -11.63 -2.11
CA ALA A 72 -3.34 -12.89 -2.04
C ALA A 72 -4.04 -14.00 -2.85
N VAL A 73 -5.36 -14.14 -2.76
CA VAL A 73 -6.14 -15.11 -3.55
C VAL A 73 -5.99 -14.83 -5.05
N VAL A 74 -6.11 -13.57 -5.47
CA VAL A 74 -5.93 -13.18 -6.87
C VAL A 74 -4.52 -13.48 -7.35
N LEU A 75 -3.49 -13.20 -6.54
CA LEU A 75 -2.10 -13.49 -6.88
C LEU A 75 -1.86 -15.00 -7.06
N VAL A 76 -2.39 -15.83 -6.17
CA VAL A 76 -2.32 -17.30 -6.30
C VAL A 76 -3.02 -17.75 -7.58
N PHE A 77 -4.19 -17.19 -7.89
CA PHE A 77 -4.91 -17.52 -9.12
C PHE A 77 -4.12 -17.15 -10.38
N VAL A 78 -3.53 -15.95 -10.40
CA VAL A 78 -2.64 -15.50 -11.49
C VAL A 78 -1.40 -16.40 -11.60
N ALA A 79 -0.81 -16.83 -10.49
CA ALA A 79 0.33 -17.73 -10.48
C ALA A 79 -0.02 -19.10 -11.08
N ILE A 80 -1.17 -19.68 -10.71
CA ILE A 80 -1.65 -20.95 -11.27
C ILE A 80 -1.88 -20.82 -12.77
N ILE A 81 -2.57 -19.76 -13.22
CA ILE A 81 -2.78 -19.52 -14.66
C ILE A 81 -1.45 -19.33 -15.39
N SER A 82 -0.49 -18.63 -14.78
CA SER A 82 0.84 -18.40 -15.37
C SER A 82 1.65 -19.69 -15.53
N VAL A 83 1.51 -20.63 -14.59
CA VAL A 83 2.13 -21.96 -14.69
C VAL A 83 1.39 -22.82 -15.72
N ALA A 84 0.05 -22.78 -15.72
CA ALA A 84 -0.77 -23.50 -16.68
C ALA A 84 -0.53 -23.02 -18.12
N SER A 85 -0.40 -21.71 -18.37
CA SER A 85 -0.12 -21.18 -19.70
C SER A 85 1.24 -21.63 -20.22
N ARG A 86 2.26 -21.68 -19.34
CA ARG A 86 3.58 -22.24 -19.66
C ARG A 86 3.51 -23.72 -20.02
N SER A 87 2.63 -24.50 -19.38
CA SER A 87 2.46 -25.94 -19.65
C SER A 87 1.89 -26.23 -21.06
N ILE A 88 1.16 -25.28 -21.65
CA ILE A 88 0.56 -25.39 -22.99
C ILE A 88 1.56 -24.98 -24.09
N GLY A 89 2.82 -24.70 -23.74
CA GLY A 89 3.86 -24.29 -24.71
C GLY A 89 3.78 -22.82 -25.12
N VAL A 90 2.95 -22.03 -24.44
CA VAL A 90 2.89 -20.58 -24.62
C VAL A 90 4.06 -19.97 -23.84
N THR A 91 5.11 -19.56 -24.55
CA THR A 91 6.37 -19.04 -23.99
C THR A 91 6.26 -17.60 -23.48
N ALA A 92 5.17 -16.90 -23.81
CA ALA A 92 4.83 -15.61 -23.21
C ALA A 92 3.87 -15.87 -22.04
N GLY A 93 4.17 -15.34 -20.85
CA GLY A 93 3.33 -15.47 -19.65
C GLY A 93 1.95 -14.83 -19.79
N THR A 94 1.48 -14.11 -18.78
CA THR A 94 0.15 -13.45 -18.76
C THR A 94 -0.16 -12.54 -19.95
N ASP A 95 0.82 -12.22 -20.79
CA ASP A 95 0.66 -11.44 -22.03
C ASP A 95 -0.04 -12.20 -23.17
N ALA A 96 -0.06 -13.53 -23.13
CA ALA A 96 -0.73 -14.34 -24.15
C ALA A 96 -2.27 -14.42 -23.97
N LEU A 97 -2.78 -14.06 -22.78
CA LEU A 97 -4.20 -14.10 -22.45
C LEU A 97 -4.69 -12.72 -21.99
N PRO A 98 -4.91 -11.77 -22.91
CA PRO A 98 -5.37 -10.41 -22.57
C PRO A 98 -6.69 -10.41 -21.78
N ALA A 99 -7.55 -11.42 -21.98
CA ALA A 99 -8.78 -11.60 -21.23
C ALA A 99 -8.54 -11.84 -19.72
N VAL A 100 -7.49 -12.58 -19.35
CA VAL A 100 -7.15 -12.84 -17.94
C VAL A 100 -6.63 -11.58 -17.28
N LYS A 101 -5.75 -10.84 -17.99
CA LYS A 101 -5.24 -9.53 -17.51
C LYS A 101 -6.39 -8.56 -17.21
N TRP A 102 -7.37 -8.47 -18.12
CA TRP A 102 -8.53 -7.61 -17.93
C TRP A 102 -9.41 -8.06 -16.76
N LEU A 103 -9.70 -9.36 -16.67
CA LEU A 103 -10.52 -9.93 -15.59
C LEU A 103 -9.88 -9.66 -14.22
N VAL A 104 -8.58 -9.91 -14.08
CA VAL A 104 -7.82 -9.68 -12.84
C VAL A 104 -7.88 -8.20 -12.44
N LEU A 105 -7.72 -7.29 -13.38
CA LEU A 105 -7.78 -5.85 -13.12
C LEU A 105 -9.18 -5.45 -12.64
N VAL A 106 -10.24 -5.90 -13.32
CA VAL A 106 -11.63 -5.60 -12.95
C VAL A 106 -11.96 -6.13 -11.55
N VAL A 107 -11.61 -7.38 -11.26
CA VAL A 107 -11.83 -7.98 -9.94
C VAL A 107 -11.07 -7.22 -8.86
N MET A 108 -9.81 -6.83 -9.12
CA MET A 108 -8.99 -6.09 -8.16
C MET A 108 -9.52 -4.67 -7.91
N VAL A 109 -10.04 -3.99 -8.93
CA VAL A 109 -10.66 -2.66 -8.77
C VAL A 109 -11.96 -2.77 -7.99
N ILE A 110 -12.84 -3.71 -8.34
CA ILE A 110 -14.10 -3.94 -7.61
C ILE A 110 -13.81 -4.25 -6.15
N ALA A 111 -12.85 -5.12 -5.88
CA ALA A 111 -12.41 -5.46 -4.55
C ALA A 111 -11.93 -4.27 -3.73
N LEU A 112 -11.12 -3.41 -4.36
CA LEU A 112 -10.60 -2.23 -3.69
C LEU A 112 -11.73 -1.25 -3.38
N VAL A 113 -12.66 -1.04 -4.31
CA VAL A 113 -13.84 -0.18 -4.10
C VAL A 113 -14.73 -0.74 -2.99
N VAL A 114 -15.09 -2.02 -3.05
CA VAL A 114 -15.94 -2.66 -2.04
C VAL A 114 -15.24 -2.67 -0.67
N GLY A 115 -13.96 -3.03 -0.60
CA GLY A 115 -13.19 -3.06 0.62
C GLY A 115 -13.08 -1.67 1.28
N THR A 116 -12.84 -0.64 0.47
CA THR A 116 -12.80 0.74 0.99
C THR A 116 -14.17 1.20 1.47
N LEU A 117 -15.25 0.91 0.73
CA LEU A 117 -16.61 1.29 1.11
C LEU A 117 -17.09 0.58 2.39
N SER A 118 -16.75 -0.70 2.57
CA SER A 118 -17.07 -1.44 3.79
C SER A 118 -16.40 -0.81 5.01
N VAL A 119 -15.09 -0.54 4.92
CA VAL A 119 -14.32 0.04 6.04
C VAL A 119 -14.79 1.48 6.35
N VAL A 120 -15.05 2.30 5.32
CA VAL A 120 -15.54 3.67 5.51
C VAL A 120 -16.95 3.70 6.13
N ARG A 121 -17.86 2.80 5.72
CA ARG A 121 -19.21 2.73 6.31
C ARG A 121 -19.21 2.27 7.75
N GLU A 122 -18.29 1.40 8.12
CA GLU A 122 -18.21 0.84 9.48
C GLU A 122 -17.49 1.78 10.46
N ASN A 123 -16.58 2.65 9.97
CA ASN A 123 -15.74 3.51 10.80
C ASN A 123 -16.10 5.01 10.75
N ILE A 124 -17.11 5.40 9.96
CA ILE A 124 -17.61 6.79 9.92
C ILE A 124 -19.12 6.78 10.20
N GLU A 125 -19.52 7.04 11.46
CA GLU A 125 -20.83 7.63 11.74
C GLU A 125 -20.83 9.01 11.10
N VAL A 126 -21.65 9.21 10.06
CA VAL A 126 -21.75 10.49 9.33
C VAL A 126 -22.31 11.54 10.29
N PRO A 127 -21.53 12.52 10.77
CA PRO A 127 -22.08 13.62 11.52
C PRO A 127 -22.69 14.57 10.50
N GLU A 128 -23.97 14.93 10.66
CA GLU A 128 -24.54 16.03 9.91
C GLU A 128 -23.75 17.32 10.21
N THR A 129 -23.18 17.88 9.15
CA THR A 129 -22.95 19.32 8.93
C THR A 129 -22.10 20.09 9.95
N GLY A 130 -20.97 20.62 9.47
CA GLY A 130 -20.56 22.00 9.81
C GLY A 130 -19.56 22.19 10.96
N GLU A 131 -18.55 23.01 10.65
CA GLU A 131 -17.79 23.86 11.58
C GLU A 131 -16.72 23.21 12.47
N ASP A 132 -15.47 23.20 11.99
CA ASP A 132 -14.33 23.79 12.73
C ASP A 132 -12.99 23.61 11.98
N PHE A 133 -12.70 24.48 11.00
CA PHE A 133 -11.38 24.58 10.39
C PHE A 133 -10.28 25.07 11.38
N SER A 134 -10.65 25.51 12.59
CA SER A 134 -9.73 25.96 13.65
C SER A 134 -8.98 24.81 14.36
N LYS A 135 -9.54 23.59 14.33
CA LYS A 135 -8.89 22.40 14.93
C LYS A 135 -7.85 21.78 14.01
N SER A 136 -8.02 21.88 12.68
CA SER A 136 -7.08 21.36 11.69
C SER A 136 -5.74 22.12 11.68
N SER A 137 -5.77 23.45 11.89
CA SER A 137 -4.54 24.25 12.03
C SER A 137 -3.76 23.93 13.31
N THR A 138 -4.43 23.55 14.39
CA THR A 138 -3.78 23.17 15.66
C THR A 138 -3.02 21.84 15.54
N VAL A 139 -3.44 20.94 14.65
CA VAL A 139 -2.73 19.68 14.35
C VAL A 139 -1.47 19.95 13.52
N LEU A 140 -1.53 20.88 12.56
CA LEU A 140 -0.38 21.27 11.74
C LEU A 140 0.77 21.91 12.56
N PHE A 141 0.45 22.55 13.68
CA PHE A 141 1.45 23.17 14.57
C PHE A 141 1.79 22.33 15.81
N HIS A 142 1.39 21.05 15.87
CA HIS A 142 1.82 20.18 16.96
C HIS A 142 3.33 19.89 16.87
N PRO A 143 4.08 19.97 17.98
CA PRO A 143 5.53 19.76 17.98
C PRO A 143 5.93 18.37 17.46
N ASN A 144 5.11 17.34 17.72
CA ASN A 144 5.32 15.99 17.19
C ASN A 144 5.07 15.91 15.67
N PHE A 145 4.08 16.64 15.15
CA PHE A 145 3.79 16.68 13.71
C PHE A 145 4.90 17.43 12.97
N LEU A 146 5.35 18.56 13.49
CA LEU A 146 6.50 19.30 12.97
C LEU A 146 7.78 18.46 12.98
N GLY A 147 8.00 17.64 14.02
CA GLY A 147 9.13 16.71 14.08
C GLY A 147 9.09 15.65 12.97
N ILE A 148 7.94 15.02 12.73
CA ILE A 148 7.77 14.03 11.66
C ILE A 148 7.96 14.68 10.28
N VAL A 149 7.38 15.86 10.06
CA VAL A 149 7.54 16.61 8.81
C VAL A 149 9.00 16.99 8.59
N LEU A 150 9.70 17.46 9.62
CA LEU A 150 11.11 17.84 9.54
C LEU A 150 12.00 16.64 9.21
N ILE A 151 11.81 15.50 9.88
CA ILE A 151 12.57 14.27 9.58
C ILE A 151 12.26 13.77 8.16
N THR A 152 11.00 13.83 7.73
CA THR A 152 10.60 13.45 6.37
C THR A 152 11.25 14.36 5.33
N LEU A 153 11.27 15.67 5.58
CA LEU A 153 11.88 16.65 4.69
C LEU A 153 13.39 16.42 4.60
N VAL A 154 14.07 16.20 5.73
CA VAL A 154 15.50 15.86 5.75
C VAL A 154 15.76 14.55 5.00
N ALA A 155 14.93 13.53 5.16
CA ALA A 155 15.08 12.25 4.45
C ALA A 155 14.90 12.40 2.94
N VAL A 156 13.88 13.13 2.50
CA VAL A 156 13.60 13.41 1.08
C VAL A 156 14.74 14.21 0.45
N PHE A 157 15.23 15.26 1.13
CA PHE A 157 16.39 16.04 0.66
C PHE A 157 17.66 15.20 0.59
N THR A 158 17.91 14.38 1.61
CA THR A 158 19.09 13.51 1.66
C THR A 158 19.10 12.54 0.48
N VAL A 159 17.96 11.92 0.18
CA VAL A 159 17.85 10.99 -0.96
C VAL A 159 17.83 11.72 -2.30
N GLY A 160 17.22 12.90 -2.38
CA GLY A 160 17.26 13.75 -3.56
C GLY A 160 18.68 14.19 -3.93
N LEU A 161 19.49 14.56 -2.95
CA LEU A 161 20.90 14.89 -3.15
C LEU A 161 21.75 13.66 -3.52
N LEU A 162 21.46 12.50 -2.94
CA LEU A 162 22.10 11.25 -3.30
C LEU A 162 21.79 10.85 -4.76
N ALA A 163 20.55 11.05 -5.18
CA ALA A 163 20.09 10.81 -6.54
C ALA A 163 20.72 11.76 -7.57
N ALA A 164 20.83 13.06 -7.24
CA ALA A 164 21.43 14.06 -8.10
C ALA A 164 22.94 13.85 -8.30
N LYS A 165 23.62 13.27 -7.31
CA LYS A 165 25.06 12.95 -7.39
C LYS A 165 25.38 11.73 -8.29
N GLN A 166 24.38 10.93 -8.65
CA GLN A 166 24.54 9.74 -9.50
C GLN A 166 24.24 10.01 -10.99
N MET A 167 23.93 11.26 -11.36
CA MET A 167 24.02 11.77 -12.74
C MET A 167 25.42 12.33 -12.99
#